data_AF-A0A0Q5Z2E2-F1
#
_entry.id   AF-A0A0Q5Z2E2-F1
#
_cell.length_a   1.000
_cell.length_b   1.000
_cell.length_c   1.000
_cell.angle_alpha   90.00
_cell.angle_beta   90.00
_cell.angle_gamma   90.00
#
_symmetry.space_group_name_H-M   'P 1'
#
loop_
_entity.id
_entity.type
_entity.pdbx_description
1 polymer ?
#
loop_
_entity_poly.entity_id
_entity_poly.type
_entity_poly.pdbx_seq_one_letter_code
_entity_poly.pdbx_strand_id
1 'polypeptide(L)' 'MPTEDAKHRAKRFNEGVKLLATLFNSLSIATFGAAFVVPFAQRHLDVFRDGGWVLLSAATSLHLVGQITLRFVRSED' A
#
# COMPACT_ATOMS: atom_id res chain seq x y z
N MET A 1 -5.11 28.43 21.40
CA MET A 1 -5.70 27.07 21.36
C MET A 1 -6.34 26.88 20.00
N PRO A 2 -6.04 25.81 19.24
CA PRO A 2 -6.78 25.49 18.03
C PRO A 2 -8.26 25.27 18.39
N THR A 3 -9.17 25.76 17.53
CA THR A 3 -10.61 25.58 17.73
C THR A 3 -10.99 24.10 17.61
N GLU A 4 -12.00 23.66 18.35
CA GLU A 4 -12.49 22.27 18.33
C GLU A 4 -12.75 21.78 16.88
N ASP A 5 -13.23 22.67 16.01
CA ASP A 5 -13.44 22.42 14.58
C ASP A 5 -12.16 22.07 13.81
N ALA A 6 -11.05 22.74 14.10
CA ALA A 6 -9.76 22.46 13.46
C ALA A 6 -9.25 21.07 13.87
N LYS A 7 -9.47 20.69 15.12
CA LYS A 7 -9.08 19.38 15.68
C LYS A 7 -9.92 18.25 15.07
N HIS A 8 -11.22 18.45 14.90
CA HIS A 8 -12.10 17.48 14.23
C HIS A 8 -11.76 17.29 12.76
N ARG A 9 -11.43 18.37 12.03
CA ARG A 9 -10.99 18.29 10.64
C ARG A 9 -9.68 17.52 10.49
N ALA A 10 -8.70 17.78 11.36
CA ALA A 10 -7.44 17.04 11.37
C ALA A 10 -7.65 15.54 11.65
N LYS A 11 -8.51 15.20 12.61
CA LYS A 11 -8.84 13.80 12.93
C LYS A 11 -9.44 13.05 11.73
N ARG A 12 -10.41 13.66 11.05
CA ARG A 12 -11.07 13.06 9.87
C ARG A 12 -10.11 12.92 8.68
N PHE A 13 -9.17 13.85 8.54
CA PHE A 13 -8.10 13.72 7.55
C PHE A 13 -7.17 12.55 7.88
N ASN A 14 -6.71 12.42 9.14
CA ASN A 14 -5.89 11.29 9.59
C ASN A 14 -6.59 9.94 9.39
N GLU A 15 -7.90 9.84 9.65
CA GLU A 15 -8.67 8.63 9.35
C GLU A 15 -8.67 8.30 7.85
N GLY A 16 -8.88 9.30 6.98
CA GLY A 16 -8.80 9.12 5.53
C GLY A 16 -7.42 8.64 5.06
N VAL A 17 -6.35 9.18 5.63
CA VAL A 17 -4.97 8.77 5.31
C VAL A 17 -4.67 7.36 5.80
N LYS A 18 -5.16 6.98 7.00
CA LYS A 18 -5.06 5.60 7.53
C LYS A 18 -5.77 4.59 6.61
N LEU A 19 -6.96 4.94 6.09
CA LEU A 19 -7.70 4.12 5.12
C LEU A 19 -6.95 3.98 3.80
N LEU A 20 -6.39 5.08 3.28
CA LEU A 20 -5.61 5.06 2.04
C LEU A 20 -4.35 4.21 2.18
N ALA A 21 -3.66 4.28 3.31
CA ALA A 21 -2.51 3.42 3.60
C ALA A 21 -2.88 1.93 3.65
N THR A 22 -4.04 1.62 4.23
CA THR A 22 -4.59 0.26 4.26
C THR A 22 -4.90 -0.24 2.85
N LEU A 23 -5.46 0.63 2.00
CA LEU A 23 -5.72 0.31 0.59
C LEU A 23 -4.42 -0.02 -0.16
N PHE A 24 -3.38 0.82 -0.04
CA PHE A 24 -2.09 0.56 -0.69
C PHE A 24 -1.46 -0.75 -0.20
N ASN A 25 -1.59 -1.05 1.09
CA ASN A 25 -1.06 -2.29 1.66
C ASN A 25 -1.79 -3.54 1.12
N SER A 26 -3.12 -3.49 1.06
CA SER A 26 -3.94 -4.56 0.47
C SER A 26 -3.64 -4.75 -1.03
N LEU A 27 -3.48 -3.65 -1.77
CA LEU A 27 -3.16 -3.68 -3.18
C LEU A 27 -1.74 -4.21 -3.44
N SER A 28 -0.78 -3.93 -2.55
CA SER A 28 0.54 -4.58 -2.57
C SER A 28 0.41 -6.10 -2.46
N ILE A 29 -0.35 -6.61 -1.49
CA ILE A 29 -0.55 -8.06 -1.31
C ILE A 29 -1.18 -8.68 -2.56
N ALA A 30 -2.21 -8.05 -3.11
CA ALA A 30 -2.84 -8.51 -4.35
C ALA A 30 -1.87 -8.53 -5.54
N THR A 31 -1.06 -7.48 -5.70
CA THR A 31 -0.07 -7.36 -6.77
C THR A 31 1.05 -8.39 -6.62
N PHE A 32 1.51 -8.62 -5.38
CA PHE A 32 2.47 -9.66 -5.07
C PHE A 32 1.91 -11.04 -5.42
N GLY A 33 0.67 -11.34 -5.01
CA GLY A 33 -0.02 -12.58 -5.38
C GLY A 33 -0.11 -12.76 -6.90
N ALA A 34 -0.48 -11.71 -7.64
CA ALA A 34 -0.55 -11.73 -9.09
C ALA A 34 0.80 -12.06 -9.75
N ALA A 35 1.92 -11.58 -9.17
CA ALA A 35 3.26 -11.89 -9.66
C ALA A 35 3.59 -13.39 -9.65
N PHE A 36 2.94 -14.18 -8.78
CA PHE A 36 3.12 -15.63 -8.71
C PHE A 36 1.99 -16.43 -9.37
N VAL A 37 0.74 -15.96 -9.24
CA VAL A 37 -0.43 -16.63 -9.83
C VAL A 37 -0.38 -16.61 -11.35
N VAL A 38 0.04 -15.51 -11.97
CA VAL A 38 0.07 -15.39 -13.44
C VAL A 38 1.07 -16.38 -14.07
N PRO A 39 2.34 -16.44 -13.65
CA PRO A 39 3.29 -17.43 -14.18
C PRO A 39 2.84 -18.87 -13.91
N PHE A 40 2.30 -19.13 -12.71
CA PHE A 40 1.77 -20.45 -12.35
C PHE A 40 0.62 -20.89 -13.25
N ALA A 41 -0.33 -19.99 -13.54
CA ALA A 41 -1.45 -20.27 -14.45
C ALA A 41 -0.99 -20.54 -15.89
N GLN A 42 0.11 -19.90 -16.31
CA GLN A 42 0.71 -20.08 -17.63
C GLN A 42 1.65 -21.30 -17.73
N ARG A 43 1.85 -22.05 -16.64
CA ARG A 43 2.82 -23.16 -16.52
C ARG A 43 4.27 -22.74 -16.82
N HIS A 44 4.55 -21.45 -16.75
CA HIS A 44 5.89 -20.87 -16.84
C HIS A 44 6.32 -20.51 -15.42
N LEU A 45 7.18 -21.32 -14.80
CA LEU A 45 7.63 -21.10 -13.41
C LEU A 45 8.68 -19.99 -13.27
N ASP A 46 8.99 -19.29 -14.37
CA ASP A 46 10.02 -18.27 -14.41
C ASP A 46 9.42 -16.88 -14.10
N VAL A 47 9.22 -16.62 -12.81
CA VAL A 47 8.63 -15.38 -12.27
C VAL A 47 9.39 -14.12 -12.73
N PHE A 48 10.65 -14.25 -13.11
CA PHE A 48 11.50 -13.12 -13.49
C PHE A 48 11.51 -12.83 -14.99
N ARG A 49 11.09 -13.78 -15.83
CA ARG A 49 11.29 -13.70 -17.29
C ARG A 49 10.18 -12.97 -18.05
N ASP A 50 8.99 -12.90 -17.47
CA ASP A 50 7.78 -12.34 -18.12
C ASP A 50 7.19 -11.12 -17.37
N GLY A 51 8.06 -10.25 -16.82
CA GLY A 51 7.61 -9.01 -16.18
C GLY A 51 7.10 -9.16 -14.75
N GLY A 52 7.16 -10.35 -14.14
CA GLY A 52 6.85 -10.54 -12.72
C GLY A 52 7.74 -9.71 -11.79
N TRP A 53 8.97 -9.38 -12.19
CA TRP A 53 9.82 -8.42 -11.47
C TRP A 53 9.19 -7.01 -11.38
N VAL A 54 8.47 -6.57 -12.42
CA VAL A 54 7.75 -5.30 -12.41
C VAL A 54 6.62 -5.36 -11.38
N LEU A 55 5.85 -6.44 -11.34
CA LEU A 55 4.79 -6.64 -10.35
C LEU A 55 5.34 -6.71 -8.92
N LEU A 56 6.46 -7.41 -8.71
CA LEU A 56 7.13 -7.44 -7.41
C LEU A 56 7.61 -6.05 -6.98
N SER A 57 8.25 -5.30 -7.88
CA SER A 57 8.71 -3.93 -7.59
C SER A 57 7.54 -2.97 -7.30
N ALA A 58 6.42 -3.11 -8.02
CA ALA A 58 5.21 -2.35 -7.80
C ALA A 58 4.56 -2.70 -6.46
N ALA A 59 4.48 -3.99 -6.10
CA ALA A 59 3.99 -4.44 -4.81
C ALA A 59 4.85 -3.86 -3.68
N THR A 60 6.18 -3.98 -3.76
CA THR A 60 7.08 -3.39 -2.76
C THR A 60 6.90 -1.88 -2.63
N SER A 61 6.78 -1.17 -3.75
CA SER A 61 6.57 0.29 -3.75
C SER A 61 5.25 0.66 -3.05
N LEU A 62 4.16 -0.04 -3.37
CA LEU A 62 2.87 0.16 -2.71
C LEU A 62 2.92 -0.14 -1.20
N HIS A 63 3.60 -1.22 -0.81
CA HIS A 63 3.77 -1.57 0.58
C HIS A 63 4.53 -0.48 1.34
N LEU A 64 5.65 -0.01 0.77
CA LEU A 64 6.48 1.05 1.34
C LEU A 64 5.70 2.36 1.48
N VAL A 65 4.94 2.76 0.45
CA VAL A 65 4.09 3.96 0.52
C VAL A 65 3.05 3.84 1.64
N GLY A 66 2.38 2.68 1.76
CA GLY A 66 1.43 2.43 2.84
C GLY A 66 2.08 2.49 4.23
N GLN A 67 3.23 1.84 4.40
CA GLN A 67 3.97 1.83 5.67
C GLN A 67 4.51 3.22 6.05
N ILE A 68 5.08 3.95 5.10
CA ILE A 68 5.58 5.32 5.31
C ILE A 68 4.41 6.23 5.71
N THR A 69 3.28 6.13 5.00
CA THR A 69 2.08 6.91 5.29
C THR A 69 1.58 6.67 6.72
N LEU A 70 1.51 5.40 7.18
CA LEU A 70 1.14 5.09 8.56
C LEU A 70 2.15 5.62 9.57
N ARG A 71 3.45 5.57 9.27
CA ARG A 71 4.51 6.07 10.14
C ARG A 71 4.41 7.58 10.35
N PHE A 72 4.16 8.34 9.28
CA PHE A 72 4.00 9.80 9.35
C PHE A 72 2.72 10.21 10.09
N VAL A 73 1.59 9.53 9.84
CA VAL A 73 0.36 9.82 10.58
C VAL A 73 0.49 9.48 12.06
N ARG A 74 1.23 8.41 12.41
CA ARG A 74 1.47 8.04 13.81
C ARG A 74 2.36 9.04 14.55
N SER A 75 3.22 9.78 13.87
CA SER A 75 4.01 10.86 14.51
C SER A 75 3.20 12.12 14.79
N GLU A 76 1.96 12.20 14.30
CA GLU A 76 1.07 13.36 14.46
C GLU A 76 -0.02 13.15 15.52
N ASP A 77 -0.22 11.92 16.00
CA ASP A 77 -1.03 11.54 17.17
C ASP A 77 -0.21 11.69 18.48
#